data_AF-A0A7Y9MJF9-F1
#
_entry.id   AF-A0A7Y9MJF9-F1
#
_cell.length_a   1.000
_cell.length_b   1.000
_cell.length_c   1.000
_cell.angle_alpha   90.00
_cell.angle_beta   90.00
_cell.angle_gamma   90.00
#
_symmetry.space_group_name_H-M   'P 1'
#
loop_
_entity.id
_entity.type
_entity.pdbx_description
1 polymer ?
#
loop_
_entity_poly.entity_id
_entity_poly.type
_entity_poly.pdbx_seq_one_letter_code
_entity_poly.pdbx_strand_id
1 'polypeptide(L)'
;MTTIGIIGAGHIGSQLARAFTGVGYDVVIANSRGPETLQGLVDEVGPKLRAATAQEAAEAADIAVVTVPLKAIGAIPVEPLAGKIVLDTNNYYFERDGHIEALDRGETTTSQLLQDHLPTSKVVKAFNNILSAQITTDGSPAGTPNRRALGTASDFPEAIEAMTRLYDELGFDTVNAGPLSESWRLERDRPGYGQRQTAAEMRANLARASRLP
;
A
#
# COMPACT_ATOMS: atom_id res chain seq x y z
N MET A 1 -9.23 18.89 -5.35
CA MET A 1 -8.52 18.19 -4.27
C MET A 1 -8.50 16.73 -4.63
N THR A 2 -7.39 16.04 -4.44
CA THR A 2 -7.25 14.61 -4.80
C THR A 2 -7.95 13.76 -3.75
N THR A 3 -8.74 12.78 -4.18
CA THR A 3 -9.43 11.82 -3.31
C THR A 3 -8.70 10.48 -3.25
N ILE A 4 -8.48 9.96 -2.05
CA ILE A 4 -7.91 8.62 -1.84
C ILE A 4 -9.01 7.65 -1.42
N GLY A 5 -9.26 6.63 -2.25
CA GLY A 5 -10.18 5.54 -1.91
C GLY A 5 -9.45 4.37 -1.27
N ILE A 6 -9.79 4.01 -0.03
CA ILE A 6 -9.15 2.91 0.71
C ILE A 6 -10.11 1.72 0.80
N ILE A 7 -9.73 0.60 0.20
CA ILE A 7 -10.45 -0.67 0.25
C ILE A 7 -9.76 -1.57 1.26
N GLY A 8 -10.36 -1.65 2.45
CA GLY A 8 -9.83 -2.36 3.61
C GLY A 8 -9.58 -1.38 4.77
N ALA A 9 -10.15 -1.67 5.93
CA ALA A 9 -10.03 -0.82 7.13
C ALA A 9 -9.40 -1.56 8.31
N GLY A 10 -8.44 -2.46 8.04
CA GLY A 10 -7.62 -3.07 9.09
C GLY A 10 -6.64 -2.08 9.70
N HIS A 11 -5.60 -2.60 10.38
CA HIS A 11 -4.59 -1.75 11.02
C HIS A 11 -3.90 -0.79 10.02
N ILE A 12 -3.55 -1.28 8.82
CA ILE A 12 -2.93 -0.46 7.77
C ILE A 12 -3.90 0.59 7.23
N GLY A 13 -5.07 0.16 6.73
CA GLY A 13 -6.07 1.08 6.14
C GLY A 13 -6.50 2.20 7.09
N SER A 14 -6.67 1.90 8.38
CA SER A 14 -7.03 2.91 9.37
C SER A 14 -5.91 3.93 9.62
N GLN A 15 -4.64 3.50 9.59
CA GLN A 15 -3.50 4.39 9.76
C GLN A 15 -3.23 5.22 8.50
N LEU A 16 -3.42 4.64 7.32
CA LEU A 16 -3.38 5.37 6.05
C LEU A 16 -4.49 6.42 5.96
N ALA A 17 -5.70 6.12 6.42
CA ALA A 17 -6.78 7.11 6.48
C ALA A 17 -6.34 8.34 7.30
N ARG A 18 -5.84 8.14 8.52
CA ARG A 18 -5.31 9.22 9.37
C ARG A 18 -4.19 10.00 8.68
N ALA A 19 -3.22 9.28 8.13
CA ALA A 19 -2.04 9.87 7.50
C ALA A 19 -2.43 10.76 6.31
N PHE A 20 -3.24 10.24 5.39
CA PHE A 20 -3.67 10.98 4.20
C PHE A 20 -4.56 12.18 4.55
N THR A 21 -5.52 12.04 5.47
CA THR A 21 -6.32 13.19 5.92
C THR A 21 -5.45 14.25 6.61
N GLY A 22 -4.42 13.82 7.35
CA GLY A 22 -3.49 14.71 8.06
C GLY A 22 -2.65 15.59 7.14
N VAL A 23 -2.33 15.12 5.93
CA VAL A 23 -1.66 15.92 4.89
C VAL A 23 -2.62 16.55 3.88
N GLY A 24 -3.92 16.41 4.12
CA GLY A 24 -4.95 17.24 3.51
C GLY A 24 -5.81 16.59 2.42
N TYR A 25 -5.62 15.31 2.13
CA TYR A 25 -6.47 14.56 1.18
C TYR A 25 -7.89 14.34 1.72
N ASP A 26 -8.85 14.26 0.80
CA ASP A 26 -10.16 13.67 1.09
C ASP A 26 -10.04 12.15 0.98
N VAL A 27 -10.60 11.42 1.94
CA VAL A 27 -10.47 9.97 2.05
C VAL A 27 -11.84 9.31 2.10
N VAL A 28 -12.01 8.28 1.27
CA VAL A 28 -13.19 7.41 1.27
C VAL A 28 -12.75 6.01 1.65
N ILE A 29 -13.16 5.52 2.82
CA ILE A 29 -12.72 4.22 3.34
C ILE A 29 -13.84 3.19 3.35
N ALA A 30 -13.50 1.97 2.98
CA ALA A 30 -14.40 0.83 2.96
C ALA A 30 -13.83 -0.37 3.73
N ASN A 31 -14.73 -1.21 4.22
CA ASN A 31 -14.39 -2.55 4.73
C ASN A 31 -15.46 -3.56 4.29
N SER A 32 -15.25 -4.84 4.60
CA SER A 32 -16.17 -5.92 4.23
C SER A 32 -17.40 -6.07 5.15
N ARG A 33 -17.51 -5.25 6.19
CA ARG A 33 -18.53 -5.35 7.25
C ARG A 33 -19.59 -4.25 7.17
N GLY A 34 -19.48 -3.35 6.21
CA GLY A 34 -20.38 -2.22 6.02
C GLY A 34 -19.83 -0.90 6.57
N PRO A 35 -20.14 0.23 5.92
CA PRO A 35 -19.64 1.55 6.29
C PRO A 35 -20.03 1.99 7.71
N GLU A 36 -21.16 1.53 8.23
CA GLU A 36 -21.64 1.79 9.59
C GLU A 36 -20.66 1.33 10.67
N THR A 37 -19.86 0.28 10.38
CA THR A 37 -18.85 -0.23 11.31
C THR A 37 -17.61 0.67 11.42
N LEU A 38 -17.50 1.70 10.58
CA LEU A 38 -16.40 2.64 10.55
C LEU A 38 -16.74 4.00 11.17
N GLN A 39 -17.94 4.18 11.72
CA GLN A 39 -18.37 5.46 12.28
C GLN A 39 -17.40 5.99 13.35
N GLY A 40 -16.91 5.13 14.25
CA GLY A 40 -15.94 5.55 15.27
C GLY A 40 -14.62 6.08 14.69
N LEU A 41 -14.16 5.53 13.56
CA LEU A 41 -12.98 6.03 12.86
C LEU A 41 -13.26 7.37 12.16
N VAL A 42 -14.45 7.50 11.54
CA VAL A 42 -14.90 8.75 10.92
C VAL A 42 -14.98 9.86 11.96
N ASP A 43 -15.56 9.59 13.12
CA ASP A 43 -15.71 10.56 14.22
C ASP A 43 -14.34 10.99 14.76
N GLU A 44 -13.39 10.05 14.87
CA GLU A 44 -12.02 10.32 15.32
C GLU A 44 -11.25 11.21 14.34
N VAL A 45 -11.33 10.92 13.03
CA VAL A 45 -10.53 11.59 11.99
C VAL A 45 -11.17 12.90 11.53
N GLY A 46 -12.50 12.98 11.52
CA GLY A 46 -13.26 14.17 11.16
C GLY A 46 -13.62 14.27 9.67
N PRO A 47 -13.98 15.47 9.19
CA PRO A 47 -14.81 15.66 8.00
C PRO A 47 -14.15 15.28 6.66
N LYS A 48 -12.82 15.08 6.65
CA LYS A 48 -12.09 14.63 5.46
C LYS A 48 -12.13 13.12 5.26
N LEU A 49 -12.65 12.37 6.22
CA LEU A 49 -12.85 10.94 6.11
C LEU A 49 -14.35 10.63 6.04
N ARG A 50 -14.75 9.83 5.05
CA ARG A 50 -16.08 9.22 5.02
C ARG A 50 -16.00 7.72 4.80
N ALA A 51 -16.91 6.98 5.43
CA ALA A 51 -17.08 5.56 5.20
C ALA A 51 -17.98 5.30 3.98
N ALA A 52 -17.69 4.25 3.21
CA ALA A 52 -18.46 3.84 2.05
C ALA A 52 -18.33 2.32 1.80
N THR A 53 -19.04 1.82 0.80
CA THR A 53 -18.79 0.48 0.25
C THR A 53 -17.48 0.44 -0.56
N ALA A 54 -16.95 -0.75 -0.81
CA ALA A 54 -15.73 -0.90 -1.63
C ALA A 54 -15.90 -0.35 -3.05
N GLN A 55 -17.09 -0.52 -3.63
CA GLN A 55 -17.46 0.04 -4.93
C GLN A 55 -17.39 1.57 -4.92
N GLU A 56 -18.06 2.22 -3.97
CA GLU A 56 -18.10 3.69 -3.87
C GLU A 56 -16.72 4.28 -3.54
N ALA A 57 -15.91 3.60 -2.73
CA ALA A 57 -14.53 3.99 -2.45
C ALA A 57 -13.66 3.91 -3.71
N ALA A 58 -13.80 2.84 -4.49
CA ALA A 58 -13.11 2.67 -5.77
C ALA A 58 -13.54 3.73 -6.80
N GLU A 59 -14.82 4.02 -6.90
CA GLU A 59 -15.39 5.01 -7.83
C GLU A 59 -14.88 6.42 -7.51
N ALA A 60 -14.92 6.82 -6.25
CA ALA A 60 -14.51 8.15 -5.80
C ALA A 60 -12.99 8.38 -5.84
N ALA A 61 -12.18 7.32 -5.90
CA ALA A 61 -10.73 7.42 -5.84
C ALA A 61 -10.14 8.12 -7.09
N ASP A 62 -9.27 9.10 -6.90
CA ASP A 62 -8.27 9.48 -7.90
C ASP A 62 -7.05 8.55 -7.81
N ILE A 63 -6.69 8.16 -6.58
CA ILE A 63 -5.73 7.12 -6.23
C ILE A 63 -6.42 6.14 -5.29
N ALA A 64 -6.35 4.84 -5.57
CA ALA A 64 -6.93 3.82 -4.71
C ALA A 64 -5.86 3.12 -3.87
N VAL A 65 -6.25 2.59 -2.72
CA VAL A 65 -5.44 1.74 -1.85
C VAL A 65 -6.16 0.42 -1.65
N VAL A 66 -5.49 -0.68 -1.95
CA VAL A 66 -5.96 -2.03 -1.64
C VAL A 66 -5.16 -2.56 -0.46
N THR A 67 -5.85 -2.72 0.68
CA THR A 67 -5.26 -3.15 1.96
C THR A 67 -6.11 -4.23 2.63
N VAL A 68 -6.59 -5.18 1.83
CA VAL A 68 -7.30 -6.39 2.28
C VAL A 68 -6.33 -7.57 2.45
N PRO A 69 -6.70 -8.64 3.18
CA PRO A 69 -5.93 -9.90 3.13
C PRO A 69 -5.76 -10.39 1.69
N LEU A 70 -4.63 -11.02 1.39
CA LEU A 70 -4.28 -11.43 0.03
C LEU A 70 -5.33 -12.38 -0.58
N LYS A 71 -5.88 -13.29 0.21
CA LYS A 71 -6.97 -14.19 -0.22
C LYS A 71 -8.26 -13.49 -0.67
N ALA A 72 -8.40 -12.19 -0.38
CA ALA A 72 -9.56 -11.38 -0.74
C ALA A 72 -9.33 -10.50 -1.99
N ILE A 73 -8.20 -10.64 -2.69
CA ILE A 73 -7.93 -9.87 -3.93
C ILE A 73 -9.07 -10.04 -4.95
N GLY A 74 -9.62 -11.24 -5.09
CA GLY A 74 -10.70 -11.51 -6.05
C GLY A 74 -12.01 -10.74 -5.78
N ALA A 75 -12.15 -10.11 -4.61
CA ALA A 75 -13.32 -9.29 -4.26
C ALA A 75 -13.10 -7.79 -4.53
N ILE A 76 -11.93 -7.38 -5.03
CA ILE A 76 -11.65 -5.98 -5.33
C ILE A 76 -12.39 -5.56 -6.61
N PRO A 77 -13.15 -4.44 -6.61
CA PRO A 77 -13.83 -3.96 -7.81
C PRO A 77 -12.86 -3.65 -8.95
N VAL A 78 -13.13 -4.15 -10.16
CA VAL A 78 -12.21 -4.00 -11.31
C VAL A 78 -12.55 -2.75 -12.11
N GLU A 79 -13.80 -2.64 -12.58
CA GLU A 79 -14.28 -1.57 -13.45
C GLU A 79 -14.05 -0.15 -12.90
N PRO A 80 -14.39 0.17 -11.64
CA PRO A 80 -14.17 1.51 -11.12
C PRO A 80 -12.70 1.87 -10.88
N LEU A 81 -11.79 0.88 -10.90
CA LEU A 81 -10.35 1.08 -10.76
C LEU A 81 -9.63 1.18 -12.11
N ALA A 82 -10.32 1.01 -13.24
CA ALA A 82 -9.73 1.05 -14.56
C ALA A 82 -8.98 2.38 -14.81
N GLY A 83 -7.73 2.28 -15.27
CA GLY A 83 -6.85 3.41 -15.54
C GLY A 83 -6.25 4.11 -14.31
N LYS A 84 -6.71 3.79 -13.10
CA LYS A 84 -6.28 4.45 -11.85
C LYS A 84 -4.98 3.87 -11.32
N ILE A 85 -4.27 4.66 -10.52
CA ILE A 85 -3.14 4.18 -9.71
C ILE A 85 -3.70 3.47 -8.48
N VAL A 86 -3.22 2.25 -8.22
CA VAL A 86 -3.67 1.41 -7.11
C VAL A 86 -2.48 1.03 -6.23
N LEU A 87 -2.47 1.53 -4.99
CA LEU A 87 -1.45 1.22 -3.99
C LEU A 87 -1.77 -0.14 -3.35
N ASP A 88 -0.90 -1.13 -3.55
CA ASP A 88 -0.99 -2.46 -2.95
C ASP A 88 -0.15 -2.54 -1.66
N THR A 89 -0.80 -2.79 -0.53
CA THR A 89 -0.13 -2.95 0.76
C THR A 89 0.12 -4.40 1.16
N ASN A 90 -0.11 -5.36 0.25
CA ASN A 90 -0.10 -6.76 0.63
C ASN A 90 1.29 -7.33 0.96
N ASN A 91 1.23 -8.31 1.85
CA ASN A 91 2.25 -9.33 2.06
C ASN A 91 1.55 -10.68 2.13
N TYR A 92 2.28 -11.72 1.73
CA TYR A 92 1.80 -13.10 1.75
C TYR A 92 2.01 -13.71 3.14
N TYR A 93 0.91 -14.09 3.78
CA TYR A 93 0.89 -14.80 5.06
C TYR A 93 0.12 -16.10 4.85
N PHE A 94 0.82 -17.20 4.53
CA PHE A 94 0.18 -18.50 4.26
C PHE A 94 -0.73 -18.97 5.40
N GLU A 95 -0.43 -18.59 6.65
CA GLU A 95 -1.25 -18.88 7.84
C GLU A 95 -2.64 -18.22 7.77
N ARG A 96 -2.74 -17.05 7.11
CA ARG A 96 -3.97 -16.27 6.94
C ARG A 96 -4.63 -16.54 5.58
N ASP A 97 -3.81 -16.63 4.54
CA ASP A 97 -4.20 -16.59 3.14
C ASP A 97 -4.36 -17.99 2.53
N GLY A 98 -3.88 -19.04 3.21
CA GLY A 98 -3.71 -20.36 2.63
C GLY A 98 -2.48 -20.42 1.72
N HIS A 99 -2.17 -21.63 1.23
CA HIS A 99 -1.07 -21.82 0.29
C HIS A 99 -1.46 -21.36 -1.11
N ILE A 100 -0.67 -20.46 -1.69
CA ILE A 100 -0.77 -20.00 -3.08
C ILE A 100 0.46 -20.52 -3.79
N GLU A 101 0.30 -21.59 -4.57
CA GLU A 101 1.42 -22.34 -5.13
C GLU A 101 2.43 -21.48 -5.91
N ALA A 102 1.95 -20.52 -6.72
CA ALA A 102 2.83 -19.65 -7.50
C ALA A 102 3.70 -18.74 -6.61
N LEU A 103 3.21 -18.33 -5.44
CA LEU A 103 4.00 -17.57 -4.46
C LEU A 103 4.92 -18.50 -3.67
N ASP A 104 4.46 -19.70 -3.31
CA ASP A 104 5.28 -20.71 -2.63
C ASP A 104 6.49 -21.13 -3.49
N ARG A 105 6.32 -21.17 -4.82
CA ARG A 105 7.40 -21.43 -5.79
C ARG A 105 8.18 -20.18 -6.23
N GLY A 106 7.79 -18.99 -5.76
CA GLY A 106 8.46 -17.72 -6.10
C GLY A 106 8.30 -17.27 -7.56
N GLU A 107 7.32 -17.83 -8.27
CA GLU A 107 7.03 -17.59 -9.69
C GLU A 107 6.36 -16.23 -9.95
N THR A 108 5.69 -15.69 -8.92
CA THR A 108 5.00 -14.39 -8.95
C THR A 108 5.25 -13.60 -7.67
N THR A 109 4.73 -12.38 -7.58
CA THR A 109 4.74 -11.53 -6.38
C THR A 109 3.32 -11.19 -5.95
N THR A 110 3.13 -10.75 -4.70
CA THR A 110 1.78 -10.40 -4.23
C THR A 110 1.13 -9.29 -5.07
N SER A 111 1.96 -8.34 -5.52
CA SER A 111 1.49 -7.19 -6.28
C SER A 111 1.27 -7.52 -7.76
N GLN A 112 1.98 -8.51 -8.31
CA GLN A 112 1.64 -9.08 -9.62
C GLN A 112 0.25 -9.75 -9.60
N LEU A 113 -0.10 -10.49 -8.53
CA LEU A 113 -1.45 -11.07 -8.40
C LEU A 113 -2.55 -9.99 -8.39
N LEU A 114 -2.31 -8.84 -7.76
CA LEU A 114 -3.27 -7.73 -7.80
C LEU A 114 -3.32 -7.10 -9.20
N GLN A 115 -2.18 -6.94 -9.87
CA GLN A 115 -2.11 -6.41 -11.23
C GLN A 115 -2.84 -7.31 -12.24
N ASP A 116 -2.75 -8.63 -12.09
CA ASP A 116 -3.49 -9.61 -12.89
C ASP A 116 -5.01 -9.49 -12.69
N HIS A 117 -5.45 -9.24 -11.44
CA HIS A 117 -6.86 -9.00 -11.12
C HIS A 117 -7.36 -7.62 -11.61
N LEU A 118 -6.47 -6.63 -11.69
CA LEU A 118 -6.76 -5.26 -12.12
C LEU A 118 -6.01 -4.91 -13.42
N PRO A 119 -6.30 -5.59 -14.55
CA PRO A 119 -5.46 -5.56 -15.74
C PRO A 119 -5.39 -4.20 -16.43
N THR A 120 -6.32 -3.29 -16.11
CA THR A 120 -6.37 -1.93 -16.68
C THR A 120 -5.95 -0.86 -15.68
N SER A 121 -5.67 -1.23 -14.43
CA SER A 121 -5.13 -0.33 -13.40
C SER A 121 -3.61 -0.32 -13.43
N LYS A 122 -3.01 0.66 -12.74
CA LYS A 122 -1.57 0.82 -12.59
C LYS A 122 -1.18 0.49 -11.15
N VAL A 123 -0.87 -0.78 -10.88
CA VAL A 123 -0.57 -1.24 -9.52
C VAL A 123 0.84 -0.81 -9.11
N VAL A 124 0.97 -0.35 -7.86
CA VAL A 124 2.25 -0.01 -7.24
C VAL A 124 2.29 -0.59 -5.82
N LYS A 125 3.35 -1.34 -5.51
CA LYS A 125 3.58 -1.88 -4.17
C LYS A 125 3.96 -0.75 -3.22
N ALA A 126 3.27 -0.66 -2.09
CA ALA A 126 3.43 0.45 -1.17
C ALA A 126 3.11 0.06 0.28
N PHE A 127 3.84 0.63 1.25
CA PHE A 127 3.60 0.51 2.70
C PHE A 127 3.65 -0.93 3.25
N ASN A 128 3.98 -1.92 2.41
CA ASN A 128 4.02 -3.30 2.83
C ASN A 128 5.20 -3.56 3.78
N ASN A 129 6.26 -2.73 3.76
CA ASN A 129 7.49 -2.91 4.53
C ASN A 129 7.59 -1.98 5.77
N ILE A 130 6.46 -1.49 6.28
CA ILE A 130 6.35 -0.69 7.51
C ILE A 130 5.27 -1.26 8.43
N LEU A 131 5.46 -1.17 9.75
CA LEU A 131 4.42 -1.53 10.71
C LEU A 131 3.32 -0.48 10.71
N SER A 132 2.06 -0.89 10.84
CA SER A 132 0.91 0.03 10.69
C SER A 132 0.98 1.26 11.58
N ALA A 133 1.34 1.10 12.86
CA ALA A 133 1.44 2.23 13.79
C ALA A 133 2.49 3.26 13.37
N GLN A 134 3.55 2.81 12.68
CA GLN A 134 4.67 3.66 12.27
C GLN A 134 4.32 4.56 11.08
N ILE A 135 3.24 4.28 10.35
CA ILE A 135 2.77 5.11 9.24
C ILE A 135 2.50 6.55 9.70
N THR A 136 1.98 6.72 10.93
CA THR A 136 1.64 8.04 11.48
C THR A 136 2.68 8.58 12.47
N THR A 137 3.67 7.77 12.90
CA THR A 137 4.64 8.17 13.94
C THR A 137 6.06 8.36 13.45
N ASP A 138 6.46 7.75 12.33
CA ASP A 138 7.87 7.70 11.91
C ASP A 138 8.21 8.65 10.76
N GLY A 139 7.23 9.41 10.26
CA GLY A 139 7.44 10.45 9.25
C GLY A 139 8.30 11.60 9.79
N SER A 140 9.17 12.14 8.95
CA SER A 140 9.97 13.33 9.25
C SER A 140 10.15 14.21 8.01
N PRO A 141 10.34 15.54 8.16
CA PRO A 141 10.50 16.44 7.02
C PRO A 141 11.65 16.06 6.09
N ALA A 142 11.53 16.40 4.81
CA ALA A 142 12.58 16.20 3.83
C ALA A 142 13.90 16.86 4.30
N GLY A 143 15.02 16.19 4.07
CA GLY A 143 16.35 16.63 4.52
C GLY A 143 16.71 16.30 5.98
N THR A 144 15.78 15.72 6.77
CA THR A 144 16.10 15.22 8.10
C THR A 144 17.20 14.15 8.03
N PRO A 145 18.30 14.26 8.80
CA PRO A 145 19.31 13.21 8.86
C PRO A 145 18.69 11.87 9.26
N ASN A 146 19.04 10.81 8.53
CA ASN A 146 18.49 9.46 8.74
C ASN A 146 16.96 9.38 8.65
N ARG A 147 16.36 10.20 7.77
CA ARG A 147 14.95 10.07 7.37
C ARG A 147 14.66 8.64 6.94
N ARG A 148 13.55 8.10 7.44
CA ARG A 148 13.16 6.73 7.17
C ARG A 148 12.76 6.61 5.70
N ALA A 149 13.25 5.57 5.03
CA ALA A 149 12.86 5.23 3.68
C ALA A 149 11.88 4.07 3.64
N LEU A 150 10.91 4.16 2.73
CA LEU A 150 10.04 3.07 2.33
C LEU A 150 10.37 2.64 0.89
N GLY A 151 10.06 1.39 0.61
CA GLY A 151 10.36 0.79 -0.68
C GLY A 151 9.09 0.65 -1.50
N THR A 152 9.20 0.81 -2.81
CA THR A 152 8.08 0.70 -3.74
C THR A 152 8.50 -0.04 -5.01
N ALA A 153 7.54 -0.56 -5.79
CA ALA A 153 7.79 -1.20 -7.07
C ALA A 153 6.54 -1.06 -7.95
N SER A 154 6.73 -0.87 -9.26
CA SER A 154 5.66 -0.77 -10.26
C SER A 154 6.23 -0.87 -11.67
N ASP A 155 5.44 -1.37 -12.61
CA ASP A 155 5.75 -1.36 -14.03
C ASP A 155 5.42 0.00 -14.69
N PHE A 156 4.78 0.92 -13.96
CA PHE A 156 4.31 2.21 -14.45
C PHE A 156 5.12 3.36 -13.82
N PRO A 157 5.95 4.08 -14.59
CA PRO A 157 6.76 5.19 -14.09
C PRO A 157 5.92 6.27 -13.37
N GLU A 158 4.74 6.60 -13.89
CA GLU A 158 3.84 7.59 -13.30
C GLU A 158 3.29 7.15 -11.92
N ALA A 159 3.17 5.84 -11.69
CA ALA A 159 2.75 5.31 -10.39
C ALA A 159 3.89 5.41 -9.36
N ILE A 160 5.14 5.18 -9.79
CA ILE A 160 6.33 5.41 -8.95
C ILE A 160 6.46 6.89 -8.58
N GLU A 161 6.24 7.81 -9.52
CA GLU A 161 6.29 9.25 -9.24
C GLU A 161 5.21 9.67 -8.25
N ALA A 162 3.98 9.18 -8.42
CA ALA A 162 2.88 9.45 -7.49
C ALA A 162 3.18 8.91 -6.08
N MET A 163 3.68 7.68 -5.98
CA MET A 163 4.06 7.10 -4.70
C MET A 163 5.23 7.85 -4.06
N THR A 164 6.21 8.29 -4.84
CA THR A 164 7.35 9.08 -4.35
C THR A 164 6.88 10.39 -3.72
N ARG A 165 5.94 11.10 -4.36
CA ARG A 165 5.34 12.31 -3.80
C ARG A 165 4.57 12.03 -2.51
N LEU A 166 3.72 11.01 -2.51
CA LEU A 166 2.94 10.62 -1.33
C LEU A 166 3.83 10.22 -0.15
N TYR A 167 4.90 9.46 -0.38
CA TYR A 167 5.87 9.19 0.68
C TYR A 167 6.54 10.45 1.19
N ASP A 168 6.92 11.36 0.31
CA ASP A 168 7.56 12.60 0.73
C ASP A 168 6.63 13.46 1.61
N GLU A 169 5.38 13.64 1.19
CA GLU A 169 4.35 14.35 1.95
C GLU A 169 4.09 13.71 3.32
N LEU A 170 4.12 12.37 3.40
CA LEU A 170 3.98 11.63 4.65
C LEU A 170 5.28 11.55 5.48
N GLY A 171 6.39 12.14 4.99
CA GLY A 171 7.63 12.21 5.75
C GLY A 171 8.58 11.04 5.56
N PHE A 172 8.50 10.30 4.45
CA PHE A 172 9.36 9.16 4.12
C PHE A 172 10.16 9.40 2.83
N ASP A 173 11.42 8.93 2.82
CA ASP A 173 12.17 8.78 1.59
C ASP A 173 11.66 7.58 0.78
N THR A 174 11.89 7.59 -0.53
CA THR A 174 11.45 6.52 -1.43
C THR A 174 12.64 5.77 -2.03
N VAL A 175 12.55 4.44 -2.06
CA VAL A 175 13.46 3.58 -2.84
C VAL A 175 12.63 2.71 -3.78
N ASN A 176 12.79 2.94 -5.08
CA ASN A 176 12.18 2.09 -6.10
C ASN A 176 12.99 0.78 -6.28
N ALA A 177 12.32 -0.36 -6.13
CA ALA A 177 12.87 -1.70 -6.35
C ALA A 177 12.76 -2.15 -7.81
N GLY A 178 12.11 -1.36 -8.68
CA GLY A 178 11.94 -1.63 -10.10
C GLY A 178 10.53 -2.15 -10.44
N PRO A 179 10.40 -3.07 -11.42
CA PRO A 179 9.11 -3.60 -11.86
C PRO A 179 8.43 -4.44 -10.77
N LEU A 180 7.13 -4.74 -10.93
CA LEU A 180 6.39 -5.58 -9.97
C LEU A 180 6.99 -6.98 -9.84
N SER A 181 7.65 -7.49 -10.87
CA SER A 181 8.38 -8.76 -10.84
C SER A 181 9.58 -8.77 -9.88
N GLU A 182 10.06 -7.60 -9.45
CA GLU A 182 11.12 -7.41 -8.44
C GLU A 182 10.59 -7.03 -7.06
N SER A 183 9.27 -6.89 -6.92
CA SER A 183 8.64 -6.46 -5.68
C SER A 183 8.79 -7.47 -4.52
N TRP A 184 9.15 -8.72 -4.84
CA TRP A 184 9.47 -9.76 -3.85
C TRP A 184 10.56 -9.33 -2.88
N ARG A 185 11.48 -8.43 -3.28
CA ARG A 185 12.56 -7.91 -2.42
C ARG A 185 12.05 -7.10 -1.23
N LEU A 186 10.82 -6.60 -1.34
CA LEU A 186 10.14 -5.80 -0.33
C LEU A 186 9.24 -6.63 0.58
N GLU A 187 8.99 -7.89 0.26
CA GLU A 187 7.99 -8.72 0.94
C GLU A 187 8.46 -9.22 2.30
N ARG A 188 7.52 -9.85 3.04
CA ARG A 188 7.77 -10.55 4.30
C ARG A 188 9.05 -11.39 4.22
N ASP A 189 9.78 -11.41 5.33
CA ASP A 189 11.01 -12.18 5.53
C ASP A 189 12.20 -11.78 4.63
N ARG A 190 12.09 -10.69 3.86
CA ARG A 190 13.24 -10.06 3.20
C ARG A 190 13.95 -9.04 4.09
N PRO A 191 15.24 -8.75 3.84
CA PRO A 191 16.02 -7.84 4.68
C PRO A 191 15.42 -6.44 4.84
N GLY A 192 14.68 -5.95 3.84
CA GLY A 192 14.02 -4.64 3.87
C GLY A 192 12.69 -4.60 4.60
N TYR A 193 12.18 -5.73 5.09
CA TYR A 193 10.83 -5.85 5.65
C TYR A 193 10.74 -5.36 7.10
N GLY A 194 9.89 -4.35 7.36
CA GLY A 194 9.54 -3.90 8.71
C GLY A 194 10.62 -3.10 9.46
N GLN A 195 11.84 -3.05 8.92
CA GLN A 195 12.96 -2.34 9.53
C GLN A 195 12.81 -0.82 9.38
N ARG A 196 13.15 -0.07 10.44
CA ARG A 196 13.41 1.36 10.33
C ARG A 196 14.80 1.54 9.73
N GLN A 197 14.85 2.11 8.52
CA GLN A 197 16.06 2.18 7.72
C GLN A 197 16.05 3.43 6.85
N THR A 198 17.23 3.96 6.54
CA THR A 198 17.46 5.06 5.59
C THR A 198 17.37 4.57 4.14
N ALA A 199 17.37 5.49 3.18
CA ALA A 199 17.35 5.12 1.76
C ALA A 199 18.62 4.34 1.34
N ALA A 200 19.78 4.63 1.94
CA ALA A 200 21.01 3.90 1.67
C ALA A 200 20.92 2.45 2.19
N GLU A 201 20.45 2.27 3.42
CA GLU A 201 20.25 0.96 4.03
C GLU A 201 19.17 0.15 3.30
N MET A 202 18.07 0.78 2.89
CA MET A 202 17.04 0.14 2.07
C MET A 202 17.63 -0.39 0.76
N ARG A 203 18.41 0.41 0.02
CA ARG A 203 19.06 -0.06 -1.22
C ARG A 203 20.00 -1.24 -0.95
N ALA A 204 20.78 -1.19 0.12
CA ALA A 204 21.66 -2.31 0.51
C ALA A 204 20.85 -3.57 0.88
N ASN A 205 19.72 -3.40 1.57
CA ASN A 205 18.81 -4.48 1.93
C ASN A 205 18.14 -5.13 0.71
N LEU A 206 17.70 -4.33 -0.26
CA LEU A 206 17.16 -4.83 -1.53
C LEU A 206 18.22 -5.56 -2.37
N ALA A 207 19.48 -5.12 -2.32
CA ALA A 207 20.57 -5.74 -3.07
C ALA A 207 20.95 -7.12 -2.52
N ARG A 208 20.86 -7.33 -1.20
CA ARG A 208 21.18 -8.61 -0.54
C ARG A 208 19.98 -9.55 -0.35
N ALA A 209 18.78 -9.14 -0.76
CA ALA A 209 17.59 -9.97 -0.68
C ALA A 209 17.72 -11.19 -1.61
N SER A 210 17.30 -12.36 -1.12
CA SER A 210 17.17 -13.59 -1.93
C SER A 210 15.70 -13.89 -2.15
N ARG A 211 15.32 -14.35 -3.35
CA ARG A 211 13.92 -14.51 -3.77
C ARG A 211 13.22 -15.65 -3.05
N LEU A 212 13.94 -16.73 -2.80
CA LEU A 212 13.68 -17.87 -1.92
C LEU A 212 15.08 -18.53 -1.70
N PRO A 213 15.28 -19.42 -0.73
CA PRO A 213 16.43 -20.32 -0.78
C PRO A 213 16.45 -21.13 -2.08
#